data_AF-A0A357YV54-F1
#
_entry.id   AF-A0A357YV54-F1
#
_cell.length_a   1.000
_cell.length_b   1.000
_cell.length_c   1.000
_cell.angle_alpha   90.00
_cell.angle_beta   90.00
_cell.angle_gamma   90.00
#
_symmetry.space_group_name_H-M   'P 1'
#
loop_
_entity.id
_entity.type
_entity.pdbx_description
1 polymer ?
#
loop_
_entity_poly.entity_id
_entity_poly.type
_entity_poly.pdbx_seq_one_letter_code
_entity_poly.pdbx_strand_id
1 'polypeptide(L)'
;MIPCPDTYLPWFLLTELPGLSPRAIKHLIQHFKTPEAILTASKTQLLSVPDISSRAIKTLLGHKECEPEAQKRLAQAQDAGYGVVVLTEPEYPALLKEIPDPPALLFYDGTFDPNAPCISIVGSRNATRYGIDTAHYLAGRLTAFGFTIVSGMALGIDTAAHKGALENDTGQTLAVLGSGLDHIYPRHNRPLYSRIRKQGAVISEFFPDTAPLPANFPRRNRIIAGLSCGTVVVEAAQKSGSLITARLAGEYNREVFAVPGSIKSSKSRGTHHLIKQGAHLIENEMDIIDELSQFVHAVYKASSCEPTKNKPAMDKIQTMVYKHLDLYPEHIDHITASSGLTSAQVSAALLDLELSGLIVRHPGNKFSILEE
;
A
#
# COMPACT_ATOMS: atom_id res chain seq x y z
N MET A 1 11.43 -2.64 -20.01
CA MET A 1 11.34 -3.08 -21.42
C MET A 1 11.65 -4.56 -21.48
N ILE A 2 10.98 -5.32 -22.34
CA ILE A 2 11.21 -6.76 -22.55
C ILE A 2 12.43 -6.92 -23.47
N PRO A 3 13.60 -7.37 -22.96
CA PRO A 3 14.85 -7.35 -23.72
C PRO A 3 14.95 -8.46 -24.78
N CYS A 4 14.28 -9.61 -24.58
CA CYS A 4 14.35 -10.76 -25.48
C CYS A 4 13.00 -11.50 -25.57
N PRO A 5 12.17 -11.25 -26.61
CA PRO A 5 10.83 -11.83 -26.70
C PRO A 5 10.78 -13.36 -26.55
N ASP A 6 11.75 -14.08 -27.11
CA ASP A 6 11.80 -15.55 -27.06
C ASP A 6 11.92 -16.09 -25.63
N THR A 7 12.53 -15.33 -24.71
CA THR A 7 12.66 -15.72 -23.30
C THR A 7 11.35 -15.53 -22.51
N TYR A 8 10.50 -14.59 -22.93
CA TYR A 8 9.24 -14.28 -22.22
C TYR A 8 8.03 -15.00 -22.80
N LEU A 9 8.06 -15.43 -24.07
CA LEU A 9 6.94 -16.14 -24.68
C LEU A 9 6.44 -17.35 -23.85
N PRO A 10 7.30 -18.22 -23.31
CA PRO A 10 6.87 -19.32 -22.45
C PRO A 10 6.13 -18.86 -21.18
N TRP A 11 6.51 -17.72 -20.60
CA TRP A 11 5.83 -17.15 -19.44
C TRP A 11 4.43 -16.66 -19.80
N PHE A 12 4.28 -15.97 -20.94
CA PHE A 12 3.01 -15.49 -21.44
C PHE A 12 2.05 -16.65 -21.75
N LEU A 13 2.59 -17.73 -22.34
CA LEU A 13 1.85 -18.99 -22.53
C LEU A 13 1.30 -19.51 -21.20
N LEU A 14 2.17 -19.72 -20.20
CA LEU A 14 1.74 -20.26 -18.90
C LEU A 14 0.65 -19.42 -18.22
N THR A 15 0.66 -18.10 -18.38
CA THR A 15 -0.35 -17.21 -17.79
C THR A 15 -1.70 -17.24 -18.51
N GLU A 16 -1.72 -17.46 -19.83
CA GLU A 16 -2.96 -17.46 -20.62
C GLU A 16 -3.65 -18.84 -20.64
N LEU A 17 -2.92 -19.93 -20.33
CA LEU A 17 -3.45 -21.29 -20.41
C LEU A 17 -4.60 -21.52 -19.41
N PRO A 18 -5.81 -21.88 -19.90
CA PRO A 18 -6.94 -22.12 -19.02
C PRO A 18 -6.72 -23.24 -18.00
N GLY A 19 -6.98 -22.92 -16.73
CA GLY A 19 -6.91 -23.88 -15.62
C GLY A 19 -5.56 -23.88 -14.88
N LEU A 20 -4.58 -23.11 -15.33
CA LEU A 20 -3.36 -22.84 -14.57
C LEU A 20 -3.58 -21.65 -13.63
N SER A 21 -3.51 -21.92 -12.33
CA SER A 21 -3.52 -20.87 -11.31
C SER A 21 -2.09 -20.39 -11.02
N PRO A 22 -1.90 -19.17 -10.47
CA PRO A 22 -0.57 -18.69 -10.07
C PRO A 22 0.17 -19.67 -9.12
N ARG A 23 -0.57 -20.30 -8.20
CA ARG A 23 -0.05 -21.36 -7.32
C ARG A 23 0.46 -22.58 -8.09
N ALA A 24 -0.31 -23.05 -9.07
CA ALA A 24 0.13 -24.16 -9.93
C ALA A 24 1.39 -23.79 -10.73
N ILE A 25 1.46 -22.56 -11.26
CA ILE A 25 2.65 -22.06 -11.96
C ILE A 25 3.87 -22.02 -11.04
N LYS A 26 3.71 -21.53 -9.79
CA LYS A 26 4.79 -21.57 -8.79
C LYS A 26 5.33 -22.98 -8.57
N HIS A 27 4.44 -23.96 -8.35
CA HIS A 27 4.86 -25.36 -8.13
C HIS A 27 5.56 -25.96 -9.35
N LEU A 28 5.04 -25.68 -10.55
CA LEU A 28 5.67 -26.11 -11.80
C LEU A 28 7.07 -25.51 -11.95
N ILE A 29 7.24 -24.20 -11.72
CA ILE A 29 8.54 -23.54 -11.81
C ILE A 29 9.50 -24.05 -10.72
N GLN A 30 9.03 -24.33 -9.51
CA GLN A 30 9.86 -24.92 -8.46
C GLN A 30 10.39 -26.31 -8.85
N HIS A 31 9.57 -27.11 -9.52
CA HIS A 31 9.90 -28.47 -9.96
C HIS A 31 10.80 -28.48 -11.21
N PHE A 32 10.39 -27.78 -12.27
CA PHE A 32 11.03 -27.81 -13.60
C PHE A 32 12.05 -26.70 -13.84
N LYS A 33 12.16 -25.71 -12.94
CA LYS A 33 13.05 -24.53 -12.98
C LYS A 33 12.77 -23.50 -14.06
N THR A 34 12.36 -23.92 -15.25
CA THR A 34 12.15 -23.05 -16.42
C THR A 34 10.81 -23.32 -17.10
N PRO A 35 10.14 -22.31 -17.67
CA PRO A 35 8.88 -22.49 -18.38
C PRO A 35 8.99 -23.38 -19.63
N GLU A 36 10.12 -23.38 -20.33
CA GLU A 36 10.39 -24.24 -21.49
C GLU A 36 10.37 -25.72 -21.11
N ALA A 37 10.96 -26.06 -19.96
CA ALA A 37 10.94 -27.41 -19.41
C ALA A 37 9.51 -27.85 -19.02
N ILE A 38 8.65 -26.91 -18.59
CA ILE A 38 7.23 -27.20 -18.30
C ILE A 38 6.47 -27.52 -19.59
N LEU A 39 6.66 -26.71 -20.64
CA LEU A 39 5.95 -26.88 -21.92
C LEU A 39 6.37 -28.15 -22.68
N THR A 40 7.59 -28.65 -22.44
CA THR A 40 8.12 -29.89 -23.02
C THR A 40 7.92 -31.13 -22.13
N ALA A 41 7.42 -30.95 -20.91
CA ALA A 41 7.24 -32.05 -19.96
C ALA A 41 6.16 -33.04 -20.43
N SER A 42 6.42 -34.33 -20.18
CA SER A 42 5.45 -35.39 -20.43
C SER A 42 4.31 -35.36 -19.40
N LYS A 43 3.18 -35.98 -19.77
CA LYS A 43 2.01 -36.11 -18.88
C LYS A 43 2.34 -36.74 -17.52
N THR A 44 3.20 -37.75 -17.51
CA THR A 44 3.63 -38.44 -16.28
C THR A 44 4.44 -37.53 -15.37
N GLN A 45 5.33 -36.70 -15.93
CA GLN A 45 6.09 -35.71 -15.17
C GLN A 45 5.16 -34.64 -14.58
N LEU A 46 4.23 -34.10 -15.37
CA LEU A 46 3.26 -33.10 -14.90
C LEU A 46 2.35 -33.61 -13.78
N LEU A 47 1.95 -34.89 -13.81
CA LEU A 47 1.15 -35.52 -12.76
C LEU A 47 1.88 -35.65 -11.41
N SER A 48 3.21 -35.54 -11.41
CA SER A 48 4.01 -35.64 -10.19
C SER A 48 4.03 -34.36 -9.37
N VAL A 49 3.61 -33.22 -9.96
CA VAL A 49 3.62 -31.91 -9.32
C VAL A 49 2.31 -31.69 -8.54
N PRO A 50 2.37 -31.22 -7.28
CA PRO A 50 1.19 -31.01 -6.45
C PRO A 50 0.32 -29.85 -6.96
N ASP A 51 -0.99 -29.92 -6.66
CA ASP A 51 -2.00 -28.89 -6.95
C ASP A 51 -2.25 -28.60 -8.44
N ILE A 52 -1.92 -29.55 -9.34
CA ILE A 52 -2.23 -29.42 -10.77
C ILE A 52 -3.49 -30.23 -11.11
N SER A 53 -4.50 -29.54 -11.64
CA SER A 53 -5.73 -30.19 -12.10
C SER A 53 -5.50 -30.98 -13.40
N SER A 54 -6.28 -32.04 -13.61
CA SER A 54 -6.29 -32.80 -14.87
C SER A 54 -6.61 -31.92 -16.09
N ARG A 55 -7.45 -30.88 -15.90
CA ARG A 55 -7.73 -29.86 -16.91
C ARG A 55 -6.47 -29.08 -17.27
N ALA A 56 -5.72 -28.59 -16.28
CA ALA A 56 -4.47 -27.84 -16.52
C ALA A 56 -3.43 -28.67 -17.28
N ILE A 57 -3.29 -29.97 -16.95
CA ILE A 57 -2.38 -30.89 -17.67
C ILE A 57 -2.80 -31.04 -19.12
N LYS A 58 -4.10 -31.22 -19.39
CA LYS A 58 -4.61 -31.31 -20.77
C LYS A 58 -4.29 -30.03 -21.55
N THR A 59 -4.53 -28.87 -20.94
CA THR A 59 -4.23 -27.56 -21.54
C THR A 59 -2.74 -27.39 -21.82
N LEU A 60 -1.86 -27.79 -20.89
CA LEU A 60 -0.40 -27.74 -21.04
C LEU A 60 0.10 -28.62 -22.20
N LEU A 61 -0.42 -29.84 -22.33
CA LEU A 61 -0.05 -30.73 -23.43
C LEU A 61 -0.52 -30.19 -24.80
N GLY A 62 -1.57 -29.36 -24.81
CA GLY A 62 -2.11 -28.68 -25.99
C GLY A 62 -1.66 -27.23 -26.17
N HIS A 63 -0.63 -26.76 -25.44
CA HIS A 63 -0.28 -25.33 -25.38
C HIS A 63 0.01 -24.68 -26.76
N LYS A 64 0.43 -25.47 -27.76
CA LYS A 64 0.69 -25.00 -29.13
C LYS A 64 -0.53 -24.33 -29.77
N GLU A 65 -1.74 -24.71 -29.36
CA GLU A 65 -2.98 -24.06 -29.84
C GLU A 65 -3.11 -22.62 -29.33
N CYS A 66 -2.48 -22.28 -28.19
CA CYS A 66 -2.52 -20.97 -27.56
C CYS A 66 -1.30 -20.09 -27.89
N GLU A 67 -0.29 -20.64 -28.56
CA GLU A 67 0.95 -19.94 -28.90
C GLU A 67 0.73 -18.66 -29.73
N PRO A 68 -0.13 -18.65 -30.77
CA PRO A 68 -0.39 -17.42 -31.53
C PRO A 68 -0.97 -16.27 -30.69
N GLU A 69 -1.87 -16.58 -29.74
CA GLU A 69 -2.44 -15.56 -28.86
C GLU A 69 -1.40 -15.07 -27.84
N ALA A 70 -0.57 -15.96 -27.30
CA ALA A 70 0.51 -15.57 -26.40
C ALA A 70 1.57 -14.68 -27.10
N GLN A 71 1.92 -14.98 -28.36
CA GLN A 71 2.79 -14.12 -29.17
C GLN A 71 2.19 -12.74 -29.39
N LYS A 72 0.88 -12.68 -29.68
CA LYS A 72 0.16 -11.41 -29.82
C LYS A 72 0.16 -10.61 -28.51
N ARG A 73 -0.10 -11.26 -27.38
CA ARG A 73 -0.04 -10.63 -26.05
C ARG A 73 1.35 -10.09 -25.72
N LEU A 74 2.39 -10.85 -26.07
CA LEU A 74 3.78 -10.44 -25.91
C LEU A 74 4.09 -9.20 -26.75
N ALA A 75 3.71 -9.19 -28.02
CA ALA A 75 3.89 -8.04 -28.90
C ALA A 75 3.16 -6.79 -28.36
N GLN A 76 1.91 -6.95 -27.91
CA GLN A 76 1.16 -5.86 -27.28
C GLN A 76 1.85 -5.31 -26.03
N ALA A 77 2.39 -6.19 -25.17
CA ALA A 77 3.14 -5.77 -23.99
C ALA A 77 4.45 -5.03 -24.34
N GLN A 78 5.12 -5.44 -25.42
CA GLN A 78 6.30 -4.75 -25.95
C GLN A 78 5.95 -3.36 -26.48
N ASP A 79 4.89 -3.26 -27.28
CA ASP A 79 4.43 -1.99 -27.86
C ASP A 79 3.98 -0.99 -26.79
N ALA A 80 3.41 -1.48 -25.68
CA ALA A 80 3.00 -0.64 -24.55
C ALA A 80 4.19 0.00 -23.79
N GLY A 81 5.40 -0.55 -23.94
CA GLY A 81 6.63 0.03 -23.40
C GLY A 81 6.83 -0.12 -21.89
N TYR A 82 6.00 -0.91 -21.21
CA TYR A 82 6.13 -1.16 -19.77
C TYR A 82 7.30 -2.09 -19.44
N GLY A 83 7.77 -2.03 -18.19
CA GLY A 83 8.63 -3.04 -17.60
C GLY A 83 7.89 -4.36 -17.42
N VAL A 84 8.61 -5.47 -17.57
CA VAL A 84 8.12 -6.81 -17.23
C VAL A 84 9.19 -7.47 -16.38
N VAL A 85 8.75 -8.18 -15.34
CA VAL A 85 9.62 -9.04 -14.52
C VAL A 85 8.93 -10.37 -14.27
N VAL A 86 9.66 -11.48 -14.36
CA VAL A 86 9.13 -12.85 -14.17
C VAL A 86 9.65 -13.50 -12.89
N LEU A 87 8.94 -14.51 -12.39
CA LEU A 87 9.15 -15.14 -11.08
C LEU A 87 10.58 -15.66 -10.83
N THR A 88 11.33 -15.98 -11.88
CA THR A 88 12.71 -16.50 -11.80
C THR A 88 13.78 -15.42 -11.85
N GLU A 89 13.44 -14.18 -12.19
CA GLU A 89 14.39 -13.08 -12.32
C GLU A 89 14.79 -12.52 -10.94
N PRO A 90 16.04 -12.04 -10.79
CA PRO A 90 16.50 -11.40 -9.55
C PRO A 90 15.79 -10.09 -9.25
N GLU A 91 15.25 -9.41 -10.26
CA GLU A 91 14.45 -8.19 -10.11
C GLU A 91 13.05 -8.45 -9.56
N TYR A 92 12.63 -9.72 -9.44
CA TYR A 92 11.33 -10.07 -8.89
C TYR A 92 11.33 -9.91 -7.36
N PRO A 93 10.39 -9.17 -6.75
CA PRO A 93 10.38 -8.93 -5.30
C PRO A 93 10.41 -10.21 -4.47
N ALA A 94 11.42 -10.35 -3.61
CA ALA A 94 11.68 -11.58 -2.86
C ALA A 94 10.50 -11.98 -1.95
N LEU A 95 9.95 -11.04 -1.18
CA LEU A 95 8.80 -11.29 -0.30
C LEU A 95 7.56 -11.71 -1.07
N LEU A 96 7.35 -11.16 -2.27
CA LEU A 96 6.20 -11.52 -3.10
C LEU A 96 6.35 -12.95 -3.62
N LYS A 97 7.57 -13.39 -3.97
CA LYS A 97 7.84 -14.76 -4.42
C LYS A 97 7.51 -15.82 -3.37
N GLU A 98 7.56 -15.45 -2.09
CA GLU A 98 7.29 -16.36 -0.97
C GLU A 98 5.81 -16.71 -0.80
N ILE A 99 4.88 -15.83 -1.19
CA ILE A 99 3.45 -16.06 -0.98
C ILE A 99 2.97 -17.34 -1.69
N PRO A 100 1.84 -17.96 -1.31
CA PRO A 100 1.39 -19.22 -1.90
C PRO A 100 1.13 -19.17 -3.41
N ASP A 101 0.68 -18.03 -3.92
CA ASP A 101 0.18 -17.86 -5.28
C ASP A 101 0.78 -16.64 -6.02
N PRO A 102 2.12 -16.45 -6.05
CA PRO A 102 2.75 -15.26 -6.62
C PRO A 102 2.44 -15.14 -8.12
N PRO A 103 2.22 -13.93 -8.65
CA PRO A 103 2.02 -13.77 -10.09
C PRO A 103 3.27 -14.24 -10.85
N ALA A 104 3.08 -15.00 -11.93
CA ALA A 104 4.19 -15.53 -12.72
C ALA A 104 5.01 -14.42 -13.40
N LEU A 105 4.35 -13.33 -13.76
CA LEU A 105 4.92 -12.12 -14.31
C LEU A 105 4.23 -10.88 -13.74
N LEU A 106 4.96 -9.77 -13.69
CA LEU A 106 4.45 -8.46 -13.30
C LEU A 106 4.81 -7.44 -14.38
N PHE A 107 3.83 -6.62 -14.73
CA PHE A 107 4.04 -5.40 -15.49
C PHE A 107 4.29 -4.23 -14.54
N TYR A 108 5.18 -3.31 -14.91
CA TYR A 108 5.41 -2.10 -14.12
C TYR A 108 5.73 -0.86 -14.97
N ASP A 109 5.32 0.32 -14.49
CA ASP A 109 5.68 1.64 -15.02
C ASP A 109 6.40 2.45 -13.93
N GLY A 110 7.67 2.81 -14.17
CA GLY A 110 8.56 3.46 -13.21
C GLY A 110 9.74 2.57 -12.81
N THR A 111 10.35 2.87 -11.67
CA THR A 111 11.52 2.16 -11.13
C THR A 111 11.34 1.86 -9.66
N PHE A 112 11.69 0.66 -9.22
CA PHE A 112 11.66 0.29 -7.81
C PHE A 112 12.84 -0.63 -7.49
N ASP A 113 13.29 -0.59 -6.24
CA ASP A 113 14.26 -1.56 -5.73
C ASP A 113 13.51 -2.80 -5.23
N PRO A 114 13.73 -3.99 -5.83
CA PRO A 114 13.07 -5.22 -5.42
C PRO A 114 13.47 -5.73 -4.03
N ASN A 115 14.57 -5.20 -3.47
CA ASN A 115 15.07 -5.56 -2.14
C ASN A 115 14.70 -4.53 -1.06
N ALA A 116 14.14 -3.38 -1.44
CA ALA A 116 13.75 -2.37 -0.47
C ALA A 116 12.61 -2.90 0.42
N PRO A 117 12.70 -2.71 1.75
CA PRO A 117 11.66 -3.17 2.64
C PRO A 117 10.38 -2.37 2.38
N CYS A 118 9.29 -3.09 2.14
CA CYS A 118 8.01 -2.50 1.79
C CYS A 118 7.04 -2.57 2.97
N ILE A 119 6.30 -1.50 3.23
CA ILE A 119 5.17 -1.48 4.16
C ILE A 119 3.91 -1.12 3.38
N SER A 120 2.85 -1.90 3.54
CA SER A 120 1.57 -1.52 2.95
C SER A 120 0.75 -0.66 3.90
N ILE A 121 0.14 0.39 3.37
CA ILE A 121 -0.83 1.22 4.11
C ILE A 121 -2.14 1.16 3.36
N VAL A 122 -3.17 0.60 4.00
CA VAL A 122 -4.47 0.33 3.38
C VAL A 122 -5.62 0.78 4.26
N GLY A 123 -6.77 1.06 3.65
CA GLY A 123 -7.97 1.34 4.43
C GLY A 123 -9.20 1.74 3.65
N SER A 124 -10.05 2.51 4.30
CA SER A 124 -11.36 2.92 3.78
C SER A 124 -11.23 3.82 2.56
N ARG A 125 -12.02 3.51 1.52
CA ARG A 125 -12.19 4.39 0.35
C ARG A 125 -12.94 5.68 0.67
N ASN A 126 -13.77 5.64 1.69
CA ASN A 126 -14.49 6.79 2.25
C ASN A 126 -13.95 7.02 3.66
N ALA A 127 -12.70 7.48 3.73
CA ALA A 127 -11.96 7.72 4.96
C ALA A 127 -12.39 9.05 5.60
N THR A 128 -12.26 9.13 6.92
CA THR A 128 -12.41 10.39 7.65
C THR A 128 -11.20 11.30 7.40
N ARG A 129 -11.29 12.56 7.84
CA ARG A 129 -10.14 13.47 7.80
C ARG A 129 -8.97 12.92 8.61
N TYR A 130 -9.24 12.49 9.84
CA TYR A 130 -8.31 11.75 10.70
C TYR A 130 -7.60 10.61 9.95
N GLY A 131 -8.37 9.74 9.28
CA GLY A 131 -7.78 8.62 8.54
C GLY A 131 -6.89 9.07 7.39
N ILE A 132 -7.29 10.10 6.64
CA ILE A 132 -6.49 10.66 5.54
C ILE A 132 -5.18 11.23 6.09
N ASP A 133 -5.25 12.06 7.12
CA ASP A 133 -4.09 12.75 7.69
C ASP A 133 -3.14 11.74 8.34
N THR A 134 -3.67 10.76 9.08
CA THR A 134 -2.86 9.68 9.68
C THR A 134 -2.15 8.83 8.62
N ALA A 135 -2.84 8.43 7.54
CA ALA A 135 -2.23 7.64 6.47
C ALA A 135 -1.12 8.40 5.75
N HIS A 136 -1.35 9.69 5.53
CA HIS A 136 -0.40 10.60 4.91
C HIS A 136 0.84 10.79 5.79
N TYR A 137 0.63 11.11 7.07
CA TYR A 137 1.68 11.24 8.09
C TYR A 137 2.54 9.97 8.17
N LEU A 138 1.92 8.80 8.41
CA LEU A 138 2.66 7.55 8.57
C LEU A 138 3.48 7.20 7.32
N ALA A 139 2.93 7.43 6.12
CA ALA A 139 3.65 7.17 4.88
C ALA A 139 4.87 8.09 4.71
N GLY A 140 4.71 9.39 4.98
CA GLY A 140 5.81 10.35 4.94
C GLY A 140 6.90 10.02 5.97
N ARG A 141 6.52 9.59 7.17
CA ARG A 141 7.49 9.21 8.20
C ARG A 141 8.22 7.92 7.82
N LEU A 142 7.51 6.83 7.51
CA LEU A 142 8.12 5.53 7.20
C LEU A 142 9.07 5.59 5.99
N THR A 143 8.75 6.38 4.96
CA THR A 143 9.68 6.57 3.83
C THR A 143 11.00 7.24 4.24
N ALA A 144 10.99 8.11 5.25
CA ALA A 144 12.22 8.70 5.78
C ALA A 144 13.11 7.68 6.50
N PHE A 145 12.57 6.53 6.90
CA PHE A 145 13.31 5.39 7.47
C PHE A 145 13.70 4.33 6.42
N GLY A 146 13.53 4.64 5.13
CA GLY A 146 13.94 3.76 4.03
C GLY A 146 12.91 2.71 3.63
N PHE A 147 11.68 2.76 4.16
CA PHE A 147 10.60 1.90 3.69
C PHE A 147 9.98 2.43 2.40
N THR A 148 9.63 1.50 1.51
CA THR A 148 8.80 1.78 0.33
C THR A 148 7.33 1.56 0.66
N ILE A 149 6.48 2.55 0.41
CA ILE A 149 5.05 2.44 0.72
C ILE A 149 4.30 1.71 -0.40
N VAL A 150 3.59 0.64 -0.08
CA VAL A 150 2.80 -0.13 -1.05
C VAL A 150 1.31 0.10 -0.81
N SER A 151 0.54 0.43 -1.85
CA SER A 151 -0.90 0.59 -1.68
C SER A 151 -1.73 0.38 -2.95
N GLY A 152 -3.03 0.58 -2.76
CA GLY A 152 -4.13 0.33 -3.67
C GLY A 152 -4.22 1.21 -4.90
N MET A 153 -3.72 2.43 -4.78
CA MET A 153 -4.17 3.60 -5.56
C MET A 153 -5.71 3.79 -5.57
N ALA A 154 -6.44 3.23 -4.60
CA ALA A 154 -7.88 3.50 -4.44
C ALA A 154 -8.09 4.90 -3.85
N LEU A 155 -9.35 5.33 -3.75
CA LEU A 155 -9.71 6.55 -3.03
C LEU A 155 -9.38 6.43 -1.52
N GLY A 156 -9.36 7.56 -0.82
CA GLY A 156 -9.22 7.58 0.65
C GLY A 156 -7.80 7.27 1.10
N ILE A 157 -7.67 6.29 2.01
CA ILE A 157 -6.40 5.93 2.67
C ILE A 157 -5.28 5.65 1.67
N ASP A 158 -5.56 4.86 0.63
CA ASP A 158 -4.52 4.47 -0.34
C ASP A 158 -3.95 5.69 -1.10
N THR A 159 -4.81 6.61 -1.54
CA THR A 159 -4.40 7.89 -2.14
C THR A 159 -3.58 8.73 -1.15
N ALA A 160 -3.99 8.78 0.11
CA ALA A 160 -3.31 9.58 1.14
C ALA A 160 -1.91 9.02 1.45
N ALA A 161 -1.79 7.70 1.58
CA ALA A 161 -0.51 7.02 1.79
C ALA A 161 0.48 7.28 0.64
N HIS A 162 0.03 7.13 -0.62
CA HIS A 162 0.89 7.45 -1.76
C HIS A 162 1.31 8.92 -1.77
N LYS A 163 0.41 9.86 -1.43
CA LYS A 163 0.75 11.28 -1.40
C LYS A 163 1.81 11.58 -0.34
N GLY A 164 1.64 11.06 0.89
CA GLY A 164 2.59 11.26 1.98
C GLY A 164 3.97 10.67 1.68
N ALA A 165 4.00 9.48 1.07
CA ALA A 165 5.25 8.85 0.62
C ALA A 165 6.02 9.70 -0.41
N LEU A 166 5.31 10.48 -1.23
CA LEU A 166 5.85 11.31 -2.31
C LEU A 166 6.19 12.75 -1.87
N GLU A 167 6.07 13.07 -0.58
CA GLU A 167 6.48 14.38 -0.05
C GLU A 167 7.99 14.46 0.19
N ASN A 168 8.61 13.32 0.51
CA ASN A 168 10.05 13.22 0.62
C ASN A 168 10.66 13.00 -0.76
N ASP A 169 11.70 13.75 -1.12
CA ASP A 169 12.38 13.61 -2.42
C ASP A 169 12.95 12.20 -2.65
N THR A 170 13.39 11.55 -1.57
CA THR A 170 13.90 10.17 -1.56
C THR A 170 12.83 9.13 -1.25
N GLY A 171 11.60 9.55 -0.97
CA GLY A 171 10.50 8.65 -0.66
C GLY A 171 10.08 7.85 -1.88
N GLN A 172 9.81 6.55 -1.67
CA GLN A 172 9.36 5.66 -2.72
C GLN A 172 8.00 5.07 -2.42
N THR A 173 7.20 4.85 -3.47
CA THR A 173 5.92 4.17 -3.34
C THR A 173 5.57 3.29 -4.53
N LEU A 174 4.91 2.15 -4.25
CA LEU A 174 4.42 1.21 -5.25
C LEU A 174 2.90 1.16 -5.23
N ALA A 175 2.27 1.57 -6.33
CA ALA A 175 0.84 1.38 -6.54
C ALA A 175 0.61 0.06 -7.24
N VAL A 176 -0.13 -0.86 -6.63
CA VAL A 176 -0.56 -2.07 -7.33
C VAL A 176 -1.91 -1.78 -8.03
N LEU A 177 -2.22 -2.34 -9.20
CA LEU A 177 -3.51 -2.12 -9.88
C LEU A 177 -4.35 -3.39 -9.96
N GLY A 178 -5.67 -3.22 -9.86
CA GLY A 178 -6.67 -4.25 -10.17
C GLY A 178 -7.03 -4.32 -11.67
N SER A 179 -6.19 -3.75 -12.52
CA SER A 179 -6.38 -3.56 -13.96
C SER A 179 -5.02 -3.55 -14.65
N GLY A 180 -5.02 -3.63 -15.98
CA GLY A 180 -3.84 -3.35 -16.77
C GLY A 180 -3.38 -1.90 -16.64
N LEU A 181 -2.11 -1.65 -16.95
CA LEU A 181 -1.47 -0.33 -16.81
C LEU A 181 -2.07 0.73 -17.76
N ASP A 182 -2.74 0.34 -18.85
CA ASP A 182 -3.44 1.28 -19.74
C ASP A 182 -4.74 1.84 -19.12
N HIS A 183 -5.22 1.20 -18.05
CA HIS A 183 -6.47 1.54 -17.39
C HIS A 183 -6.25 2.08 -15.97
N ILE A 184 -5.93 3.36 -15.88
CA ILE A 184 -5.79 4.05 -14.60
C ILE A 184 -7.16 4.18 -13.91
N TYR A 185 -7.32 3.47 -12.79
CA TYR A 185 -8.54 3.49 -11.98
C TYR A 185 -8.22 3.74 -10.49
N PRO A 186 -8.93 4.67 -9.82
CA PRO A 186 -9.95 5.56 -10.35
C PRO A 186 -9.33 6.67 -11.23
N ARG A 187 -10.05 7.14 -12.26
CA ARG A 187 -9.56 8.14 -13.21
C ARG A 187 -9.04 9.44 -12.55
N HIS A 188 -9.61 9.81 -11.40
CA HIS A 188 -9.19 10.99 -10.63
C HIS A 188 -7.73 10.90 -10.15
N ASN A 189 -7.19 9.69 -9.96
CA ASN A 189 -5.82 9.47 -9.50
C ASN A 189 -4.79 9.52 -10.64
N ARG A 190 -5.16 9.94 -11.86
CA ARG A 190 -4.22 10.07 -12.98
C ARG A 190 -3.04 11.02 -12.70
N PRO A 191 -3.20 12.18 -12.04
CA PRO A 191 -2.06 13.00 -11.63
C PRO A 191 -1.16 12.30 -10.61
N LEU A 192 -1.76 11.51 -9.70
CA LEU A 192 -1.01 10.74 -8.70
C LEU A 192 -0.21 9.62 -9.36
N TYR A 193 -0.80 8.88 -10.30
CA TYR A 193 -0.09 7.89 -11.13
C TYR A 193 1.18 8.49 -11.75
N SER A 194 1.06 9.68 -12.38
CA SER A 194 2.19 10.36 -13.02
C SER A 194 3.30 10.77 -12.04
N ARG A 195 2.98 10.97 -10.76
CA ARG A 195 3.99 11.21 -9.71
C ARG A 195 4.61 9.89 -9.25
N ILE A 196 3.81 8.87 -8.99
CA ILE A 196 4.27 7.55 -8.53
C ILE A 196 5.31 6.97 -9.48
N ARG A 197 5.05 6.96 -10.80
CA ARG A 197 6.00 6.42 -11.79
C ARG A 197 7.35 7.15 -11.86
N LYS A 198 7.48 8.32 -11.24
CA LYS A 198 8.74 9.09 -11.17
C LYS A 198 9.53 8.83 -9.90
N GLN A 199 8.86 8.45 -8.81
CA GLN A 199 9.43 8.24 -7.47
C GLN A 199 9.00 6.86 -6.92
N GLY A 200 9.10 5.84 -7.77
CA GLY A 200 8.57 4.51 -7.51
C GLY A 200 8.00 3.89 -8.78
N ALA A 201 7.00 3.01 -8.62
CA ALA A 201 6.42 2.30 -9.74
C ALA A 201 4.93 2.00 -9.56
N VAL A 202 4.22 1.85 -10.68
CA VAL A 202 2.87 1.30 -10.72
C VAL A 202 2.95 -0.10 -11.28
N ILE A 203 2.42 -1.09 -10.56
CA ILE A 203 2.60 -2.53 -10.79
C ILE A 203 1.24 -3.17 -11.08
N SER A 204 1.21 -4.13 -12.01
CA SER A 204 0.03 -4.96 -12.27
C SER A 204 0.39 -6.40 -12.62
N GLU A 205 -0.42 -7.36 -12.16
CA GLU A 205 -0.40 -8.75 -12.64
C GLU A 205 -1.19 -8.94 -13.95
N PHE A 206 -1.94 -7.92 -14.37
CA PHE A 206 -2.84 -8.00 -15.52
C PHE A 206 -2.17 -7.43 -16.77
N PHE A 207 -2.48 -8.00 -17.93
CA PHE A 207 -2.03 -7.46 -19.22
C PHE A 207 -2.42 -5.99 -19.38
N PRO A 208 -1.60 -5.17 -20.07
CA PRO A 208 -1.77 -3.72 -20.17
C PRO A 208 -3.20 -3.24 -20.47
N ASP A 209 -3.91 -3.94 -21.36
CA ASP A 209 -5.26 -3.66 -21.85
C ASP A 209 -6.40 -4.20 -20.96
N THR A 210 -6.09 -4.81 -19.81
CA THR A 210 -7.10 -5.43 -18.95
C THR A 210 -7.93 -4.37 -18.22
N ALA A 211 -9.25 -4.37 -18.45
CA ALA A 211 -10.17 -3.44 -17.79
C ALA A 211 -10.25 -3.61 -16.25
N PRO A 212 -10.60 -2.55 -15.49
CA PRO A 212 -10.76 -2.60 -14.03
C PRO A 212 -12.05 -3.34 -13.61
N LEU A 213 -11.98 -4.66 -13.55
CA LEU A 213 -13.10 -5.51 -13.15
C LEU A 213 -13.22 -5.59 -11.62
N PRO A 214 -14.44 -5.54 -11.03
CA PRO A 214 -14.64 -5.64 -9.58
C PRO A 214 -13.98 -6.87 -8.92
N ALA A 215 -13.97 -8.00 -9.62
CA ALA A 215 -13.37 -9.24 -9.13
C ALA A 215 -11.83 -9.19 -9.03
N ASN A 216 -11.18 -8.26 -9.73
CA ASN A 216 -9.73 -8.13 -9.72
C ASN A 216 -9.22 -7.42 -8.48
N PHE A 217 -10.01 -6.55 -7.84
CA PHE A 217 -9.53 -5.78 -6.68
C PHE A 217 -9.22 -6.67 -5.46
N PRO A 218 -10.08 -7.64 -5.06
CA PRO A 218 -9.71 -8.57 -4.00
C PRO A 218 -8.53 -9.47 -4.38
N ARG A 219 -8.46 -9.91 -5.65
CA ARG A 219 -7.35 -10.74 -6.16
C ARG A 219 -6.03 -10.02 -6.03
N ARG A 220 -5.98 -8.75 -6.43
CA ARG A 220 -4.78 -7.94 -6.35
C ARG A 220 -4.27 -7.76 -4.93
N ASN A 221 -5.14 -7.74 -3.90
CA ASN A 221 -4.73 -7.43 -2.53
C ASN A 221 -3.65 -8.38 -1.98
N ARG A 222 -3.60 -9.61 -2.50
CA ARG A 222 -2.53 -10.56 -2.22
C ARG A 222 -1.14 -10.06 -2.61
N ILE A 223 -1.03 -9.25 -3.66
CA ILE A 223 0.23 -8.67 -4.13
C ILE A 223 0.63 -7.52 -3.21
N ILE A 224 -0.33 -6.70 -2.75
CA ILE A 224 -0.05 -5.64 -1.75
C ILE A 224 0.53 -6.25 -0.47
N ALA A 225 -0.15 -7.26 0.07
CA ALA A 225 0.30 -7.97 1.27
C ALA A 225 1.61 -8.72 1.01
N GLY A 226 1.75 -9.36 -0.15
CA GLY A 226 2.92 -10.17 -0.50
C GLY A 226 4.19 -9.36 -0.74
N LEU A 227 4.07 -8.14 -1.27
CA LEU A 227 5.21 -7.22 -1.42
C LEU A 227 5.74 -6.75 -0.06
N SER A 228 4.90 -6.72 0.97
CA SER A 228 5.18 -6.00 2.20
C SER A 228 5.68 -6.91 3.32
N CYS A 229 6.59 -6.38 4.14
CA CYS A 229 6.99 -7.01 5.41
C CYS A 229 5.96 -6.78 6.52
N GLY A 230 5.16 -5.71 6.40
CA GLY A 230 4.06 -5.39 7.31
C GLY A 230 2.89 -4.68 6.60
N THR A 231 1.69 -4.78 7.17
CA THR A 231 0.47 -4.14 6.67
C THR A 231 -0.18 -3.28 7.73
N VAL A 232 -0.27 -1.98 7.48
CA VAL A 232 -0.91 -0.98 8.32
C VAL A 232 -2.34 -0.74 7.84
N VAL A 233 -3.31 -0.96 8.74
CA VAL A 233 -4.71 -0.63 8.49
C VAL A 233 -5.09 0.64 9.26
N VAL A 234 -5.31 1.73 8.53
CA VAL A 234 -5.58 3.05 9.14
C VAL A 234 -7.05 3.21 9.53
N GLU A 235 -7.96 2.94 8.59
CA GLU A 235 -9.39 2.90 8.87
C GLU A 235 -10.04 1.76 8.11
N ALA A 236 -10.92 1.02 8.78
CA ALA A 236 -11.68 -0.06 8.16
C ALA A 236 -13.02 -0.24 8.87
N ALA A 237 -14.12 -0.17 8.11
CA ALA A 237 -15.38 -0.71 8.58
C ALA A 237 -15.31 -2.25 8.65
N GLN A 238 -16.20 -2.88 9.42
CA GLN A 238 -16.18 -4.33 9.67
C GLN A 238 -16.26 -5.22 8.40
N LYS A 239 -16.76 -4.69 7.28
CA LYS A 239 -16.82 -5.38 5.97
C LYS A 239 -15.94 -4.69 4.91
N SER A 240 -14.85 -4.03 5.33
CA SER A 240 -13.95 -3.33 4.42
C SER A 240 -13.07 -4.30 3.64
N GLY A 241 -12.84 -4.01 2.35
CA GLY A 241 -11.90 -4.77 1.53
C GLY A 241 -10.44 -4.68 2.02
N SER A 242 -10.07 -3.66 2.79
CA SER A 242 -8.74 -3.53 3.42
C SER A 242 -8.47 -4.63 4.46
N LEU A 243 -9.52 -5.17 5.09
CA LEU A 243 -9.39 -6.29 6.02
C LEU A 243 -8.98 -7.59 5.32
N ILE A 244 -9.25 -7.72 4.01
CA ILE A 244 -8.77 -8.85 3.21
C ILE A 244 -7.24 -8.79 3.13
N THR A 245 -6.67 -7.60 2.88
CA THR A 245 -5.21 -7.42 2.83
C THR A 245 -4.57 -7.76 4.17
N ALA A 246 -5.12 -7.27 5.28
CA ALA A 246 -4.63 -7.57 6.62
C ALA A 246 -4.69 -9.08 6.95
N ARG A 247 -5.78 -9.75 6.57
CA ARG A 247 -5.91 -11.20 6.71
C ARG A 247 -4.82 -11.94 5.90
N LEU A 248 -4.62 -11.56 4.65
CA LEU A 248 -3.60 -12.15 3.77
C LEU A 248 -2.18 -11.91 4.33
N ALA A 249 -1.91 -10.73 4.86
CA ALA A 249 -0.63 -10.42 5.51
C ALA A 249 -0.35 -11.39 6.68
N GLY A 250 -1.32 -11.59 7.58
CA GLY A 250 -1.20 -12.58 8.65
C GLY A 250 -1.03 -14.01 8.13
N GLU A 251 -1.77 -14.41 7.08
CA GLU A 251 -1.61 -15.72 6.43
C GLU A 251 -0.23 -15.91 5.77
N TYR A 252 0.44 -14.82 5.40
CA TYR A 252 1.79 -14.81 4.83
C TYR A 252 2.89 -14.64 5.88
N ASN A 253 2.54 -14.69 7.17
CA ASN A 253 3.44 -14.42 8.30
C ASN A 253 4.12 -13.04 8.18
N ARG A 254 3.34 -12.03 7.82
CA ARG A 254 3.74 -10.61 7.81
C ARG A 254 3.08 -9.91 8.99
N GLU A 255 3.73 -8.88 9.50
CA GLU A 255 3.18 -8.12 10.62
C GLU A 255 1.92 -7.35 10.22
N VAL A 256 0.96 -7.29 11.13
CA VAL A 256 -0.30 -6.56 10.94
C VAL A 256 -0.40 -5.48 12.00
N PHE A 257 -0.49 -4.25 11.55
CA PHE A 257 -0.63 -3.06 12.38
C PHE A 257 -1.99 -2.43 12.15
N ALA A 258 -2.56 -1.83 13.19
CA ALA A 258 -3.85 -1.20 13.13
C ALA A 258 -3.85 0.12 13.92
N VAL A 259 -4.26 1.19 13.25
CA VAL A 259 -4.40 2.50 13.87
C VAL A 259 -5.67 2.49 14.75
N PRO A 260 -5.58 2.92 16.02
CA PRO A 260 -6.73 3.05 16.88
C PRO A 260 -7.65 4.18 16.38
N GLY A 261 -8.82 4.29 16.98
CA GLY A 261 -9.76 5.34 16.62
C GLY A 261 -10.95 5.33 17.54
N SER A 262 -11.84 6.31 17.37
CA SER A 262 -13.01 6.45 18.23
C SER A 262 -13.87 5.17 18.23
N ILE A 263 -14.18 4.64 19.42
CA ILE A 263 -15.12 3.51 19.59
C ILE A 263 -16.54 3.80 19.07
N LYS A 264 -16.87 5.09 18.88
CA LYS A 264 -18.14 5.54 18.30
C LYS A 264 -18.10 5.56 16.77
N SER A 265 -16.91 5.54 16.16
CA SER A 265 -16.75 5.54 14.71
C SER A 265 -16.96 4.15 14.14
N SER A 266 -17.90 4.03 13.19
CA SER A 266 -18.08 2.79 12.43
C SER A 266 -16.87 2.44 11.56
N LYS A 267 -16.02 3.43 11.24
CA LYS A 267 -14.80 3.30 10.43
C LYS A 267 -13.61 2.72 11.21
N SER A 268 -13.68 2.70 12.54
CA SER A 268 -12.62 2.11 13.40
C SER A 268 -12.95 0.69 13.85
N ARG A 269 -14.17 0.19 13.59
CA ARG A 269 -14.59 -1.15 14.05
C ARG A 269 -13.72 -2.28 13.50
N GLY A 270 -13.24 -2.16 12.28
CA GLY A 270 -12.35 -3.13 11.65
C GLY A 270 -10.94 -3.09 12.24
N THR A 271 -10.38 -1.91 12.48
CA THR A 271 -9.07 -1.78 13.14
C THR A 271 -9.13 -2.28 14.58
N HIS A 272 -10.18 -1.95 15.34
CA HIS A 272 -10.40 -2.52 16.68
C HIS A 272 -10.53 -4.04 16.67
N HIS A 273 -11.16 -4.60 15.64
CA HIS A 273 -11.26 -6.06 15.51
C HIS A 273 -9.89 -6.70 15.27
N LEU A 274 -9.07 -6.12 14.39
CA LEU A 274 -7.71 -6.57 14.15
C LEU A 274 -6.86 -6.51 15.44
N ILE A 275 -6.92 -5.41 16.18
CA ILE A 275 -6.20 -5.26 17.45
C ILE A 275 -6.62 -6.35 18.44
N LYS A 276 -7.93 -6.63 18.56
CA LYS A 276 -8.44 -7.72 19.41
C LYS A 276 -8.01 -9.11 18.94
N GLN A 277 -7.61 -9.26 17.67
CA GLN A 277 -7.09 -10.50 17.10
C GLN A 277 -5.56 -10.61 17.20
N GLY A 278 -4.89 -9.63 17.80
CA GLY A 278 -3.44 -9.63 18.00
C GLY A 278 -2.67 -8.77 17.00
N ALA A 279 -3.32 -7.96 16.17
CA ALA A 279 -2.61 -6.93 15.41
C ALA A 279 -2.01 -5.89 16.36
N HIS A 280 -0.81 -5.41 16.03
CA HIS A 280 -0.11 -4.39 16.81
C HIS A 280 -0.89 -3.06 16.71
N LEU A 281 -1.25 -2.50 17.86
CA LEU A 281 -1.79 -1.14 17.93
C LEU A 281 -0.64 -0.18 17.68
N ILE A 282 -0.84 0.78 16.77
CA ILE A 282 0.16 1.79 16.46
C ILE A 282 -0.38 3.19 16.74
N GLU A 283 0.41 4.02 17.41
CA GLU A 283 0.14 5.42 17.68
C GLU A 283 1.03 6.32 16.81
N ASN A 284 2.20 5.82 16.41
CA ASN A 284 3.17 6.53 15.59
C ASN A 284 4.01 5.56 14.72
N GLU A 285 4.92 6.09 13.91
CA GLU A 285 5.77 5.29 13.04
C GLU A 285 6.77 4.39 13.79
N MET A 286 7.19 4.77 15.00
CA MET A 286 8.19 4.02 15.75
C MET A 286 7.66 2.66 16.22
N ASP A 287 6.36 2.58 16.53
CA ASP A 287 5.71 1.31 16.88
C ASP A 287 5.83 0.27 15.74
N ILE A 288 5.90 0.74 14.49
CA ILE A 288 6.12 -0.13 13.32
C ILE A 288 7.61 -0.45 13.15
N ILE A 289 8.46 0.55 13.33
CA ILE A 289 9.92 0.43 13.16
C ILE A 289 10.52 -0.53 14.20
N ASP A 290 10.06 -0.47 15.45
CA ASP A 290 10.57 -1.31 16.52
C ASP A 290 10.31 -2.80 16.22
N GLU A 291 9.12 -3.14 15.74
CA GLU A 291 8.74 -4.50 15.33
C GLU A 291 9.43 -4.96 14.02
N LEU A 292 9.82 -4.01 13.17
CA LEU A 292 10.46 -4.27 11.87
C LEU A 292 11.94 -3.87 11.82
N SER A 293 12.59 -3.78 12.98
CA SER A 293 13.96 -3.26 13.11
C SER A 293 14.99 -4.01 12.25
N GLN A 294 14.78 -5.30 11.97
CA GLN A 294 15.59 -6.10 11.05
C GLN A 294 15.60 -5.58 9.60
N PHE A 295 14.57 -4.86 9.19
CA PHE A 295 14.44 -4.28 7.85
C PHE A 295 15.00 -2.85 7.77
N VAL A 296 15.16 -2.19 8.91
CA VAL A 296 15.74 -0.84 8.97
C VAL A 296 17.26 -0.95 8.86
N HIS A 297 17.77 -0.87 7.63
CA HIS A 297 19.20 -0.67 7.42
C HIS A 297 19.60 0.71 7.92
N ALA A 298 20.79 0.79 8.52
CA ALA A 298 21.39 1.93 9.23
C ALA A 298 21.64 3.19 8.37
N VAL A 299 20.62 3.67 7.66
CA VAL A 299 20.56 4.98 7.01
C VAL A 299 19.93 6.02 7.95
N TYR A 300 19.66 5.64 9.21
CA TYR A 300 19.60 6.59 10.31
C TYR A 300 21.01 7.14 10.60
N LYS A 301 21.61 7.84 9.63
CA LYS A 301 22.35 9.03 10.01
C LYS A 301 21.30 9.87 10.68
N ALA A 302 21.40 9.98 12.00
CA ALA A 302 20.76 11.01 12.78
C ALA A 302 21.20 12.37 12.22
N SER A 303 20.65 12.75 11.08
CA SER A 303 20.23 14.12 10.88
C SER A 303 19.21 14.29 11.97
N SER A 304 19.67 14.86 13.08
CA SER A 304 18.82 15.58 14.00
C SER A 304 17.99 16.55 13.17
N CYS A 305 16.88 16.05 12.62
CA CYS A 305 15.72 16.87 12.35
C CYS A 305 15.27 17.29 13.74
N GLU A 306 15.94 18.30 14.30
CA GLU A 306 15.24 19.21 15.16
C GLU A 306 13.93 19.52 14.44
N PRO A 307 12.77 19.35 15.09
CA PRO A 307 11.52 19.72 14.46
C PRO A 307 11.70 21.18 14.06
N THR A 308 11.72 21.46 12.76
CA THR A 308 11.62 22.82 12.24
C THR A 308 10.23 23.31 12.64
N LYS A 309 10.12 23.73 13.89
CA LYS A 309 9.03 24.53 14.41
C LYS A 309 9.13 25.88 13.72
N ASN A 310 8.66 25.94 12.48
CA ASN A 310 7.97 27.14 12.04
C ASN A 310 6.58 27.14 12.68
N LYS A 311 6.51 27.00 14.02
CA LYS A 311 5.36 27.48 14.74
C LYS A 311 5.38 28.99 14.57
N PRO A 312 4.29 29.63 14.13
CA PRO A 312 4.22 31.09 14.15
C PRO A 312 4.58 31.54 15.57
N ALA A 313 5.37 32.60 15.70
CA ALA A 313 5.85 33.06 17.00
C ALA A 313 4.65 33.41 17.88
N MET A 314 4.32 32.51 18.82
CA MET A 314 3.17 32.67 19.71
C MET A 314 3.54 33.61 20.84
N ASP A 315 2.67 34.56 21.14
CA ASP A 315 2.82 35.38 22.34
C ASP A 315 2.62 34.52 23.61
N LYS A 316 3.05 35.01 24.78
CA LYS A 316 2.94 34.34 26.07
C LYS A 316 1.50 33.91 26.39
N ILE A 317 0.53 34.75 26.05
CA ILE A 317 -0.90 34.47 26.27
C ILE A 317 -1.38 33.35 25.35
N GLN A 318 -1.03 33.39 24.06
CA GLN A 318 -1.37 32.35 23.10
C GLN A 318 -0.76 31.00 23.49
N THR A 319 0.49 31.00 23.98
CA THR A 319 1.16 29.79 24.47
C THR A 319 0.45 29.20 25.68
N MET A 320 -0.02 30.03 26.61
CA MET A 320 -0.78 29.57 27.78
C MET A 320 -2.13 28.98 27.37
N VAL A 321 -2.86 29.62 26.46
CA VAL A 321 -4.14 29.10 25.96
C VAL A 321 -3.95 27.78 25.20
N TYR A 322 -2.95 27.71 24.32
CA TYR A 322 -2.67 26.53 23.50
C TYR A 322 -2.27 25.29 24.33
N LYS A 323 -1.62 25.48 25.48
CA LYS A 323 -1.31 24.36 26.41
C LYS A 323 -2.53 23.71 27.04
N HIS A 324 -3.67 24.41 27.07
CA HIS A 324 -4.93 23.92 27.62
C HIS A 324 -5.90 23.47 26.53
N LEU A 325 -5.44 23.41 25.28
CA LEU A 325 -6.19 22.84 24.18
C LEU A 325 -5.65 21.44 23.89
N ASP A 326 -6.55 20.57 23.47
CA ASP A 326 -6.24 19.22 23.02
C ASP A 326 -6.88 18.97 21.65
N LEU A 327 -6.65 17.80 21.08
CA LEU A 327 -7.30 17.30 19.87
C LEU A 327 -8.82 17.14 20.05
N TYR A 328 -9.30 17.07 21.29
CA TYR A 328 -10.72 17.01 21.61
C TYR A 328 -11.34 18.41 21.81
N PRO A 329 -12.54 18.69 21.25
CA PRO A 329 -13.17 20.00 21.38
C PRO A 329 -13.51 20.37 22.84
N GLU A 330 -12.83 21.39 23.35
CA GLU A 330 -13.05 21.96 24.69
C GLU A 330 -13.82 23.27 24.65
N HIS A 331 -14.68 23.50 25.64
CA HIS A 331 -15.45 24.75 25.73
C HIS A 331 -14.58 25.90 26.22
N ILE A 332 -14.81 27.11 25.68
CA ILE A 332 -14.07 28.32 26.04
C ILE A 332 -14.04 28.61 27.55
N ASP A 333 -15.12 28.29 28.27
CA ASP A 333 -15.19 28.50 29.72
C ASP A 333 -14.22 27.59 30.50
N HIS A 334 -14.00 26.35 30.02
CA HIS A 334 -13.04 25.43 30.64
C HIS A 334 -11.61 25.87 30.39
N ILE A 335 -11.32 26.35 29.17
CA ILE A 335 -10.01 26.92 28.81
C ILE A 335 -9.74 28.17 29.65
N THR A 336 -10.75 29.00 29.87
CA THR A 336 -10.64 30.20 30.72
C THR A 336 -10.38 29.83 32.19
N ALA A 337 -11.13 28.87 32.72
CA ALA A 337 -10.98 28.42 34.10
C ALA A 337 -9.62 27.75 34.38
N SER A 338 -9.10 26.98 33.42
CA SER A 338 -7.83 26.25 33.57
C SER A 338 -6.59 27.12 33.32
N SER A 339 -6.67 28.07 32.38
CA SER A 339 -5.54 28.95 32.04
C SER A 339 -5.29 30.09 33.03
N GLY A 340 -6.26 30.42 33.90
CA GLY A 340 -6.16 31.55 34.84
C GLY A 340 -6.17 32.92 34.16
N LEU A 341 -6.53 32.99 32.87
CA LEU A 341 -6.61 34.21 32.06
C LEU A 341 -8.03 34.78 32.07
N THR A 342 -8.16 36.06 31.73
CA THR A 342 -9.48 36.68 31.56
C THR A 342 -10.17 36.19 30.28
N SER A 343 -11.50 36.13 30.26
CA SER A 343 -12.28 35.70 29.09
C SER A 343 -11.95 36.52 27.83
N ALA A 344 -11.60 37.80 27.98
CA ALA A 344 -11.19 38.67 26.87
C ALA A 344 -9.84 38.24 26.29
N GLN A 345 -8.86 37.91 27.14
CA GLN A 345 -7.54 37.43 26.71
C GLN A 345 -7.63 36.06 26.03
N VAL A 346 -8.45 35.16 26.58
CA VAL A 346 -8.68 33.82 25.99
C VAL A 346 -9.36 33.93 24.63
N SER A 347 -10.41 34.76 24.50
CA SER A 347 -11.11 34.94 23.23
C SER A 347 -10.22 35.54 22.14
N ALA A 348 -9.40 36.53 22.47
CA ALA A 348 -8.45 37.12 21.52
C ALA A 348 -7.38 36.11 21.07
N ALA A 349 -6.80 35.38 22.03
CA ALA A 349 -5.80 34.36 21.73
C ALA A 349 -6.37 33.21 20.88
N LEU A 350 -7.59 32.74 21.16
CA LEU A 350 -8.24 31.70 20.34
C LEU A 350 -8.51 32.18 18.91
N LEU A 351 -8.93 33.43 18.73
CA LEU A 351 -9.13 34.00 17.40
C LEU A 351 -7.82 34.05 16.60
N ASP A 352 -6.74 34.52 17.22
CA ASP A 352 -5.43 34.57 16.56
C ASP A 352 -4.89 33.17 16.20
N LEU A 353 -5.11 32.20 17.08
CA LEU A 353 -4.73 30.80 16.84
C LEU A 353 -5.56 30.15 15.74
N GLU A 354 -6.84 30.49 15.63
CA GLU A 354 -7.73 30.05 14.55
C GLU A 354 -7.28 30.65 13.21
N LEU A 355 -6.97 31.95 13.18
CA LEU A 355 -6.44 32.64 12.00
C LEU A 355 -5.07 32.10 11.57
N SER A 356 -4.27 31.64 12.53
CA SER A 356 -2.97 31.00 12.28
C SER A 356 -3.10 29.54 11.84
N GLY A 357 -4.31 28.99 11.78
CA GLY A 357 -4.58 27.61 11.38
C GLY A 357 -4.14 26.55 12.40
N LEU A 358 -3.85 26.95 13.65
CA LEU A 358 -3.36 26.04 14.69
C LEU A 358 -4.50 25.34 15.45
N ILE A 359 -5.71 25.91 15.41
CA ILE A 359 -6.90 25.40 16.09
C ILE A 359 -8.12 25.52 15.19
N VAL A 360 -9.16 24.73 15.46
CA VAL A 360 -10.45 24.81 14.77
C VAL A 360 -11.58 25.06 15.76
N ARG A 361 -12.50 25.95 15.37
CA ARG A 361 -13.73 26.22 16.13
C ARG A 361 -14.85 25.27 15.70
N HIS A 362 -15.48 24.67 16.70
CA HIS A 362 -16.65 23.80 16.56
C HIS A 362 -17.94 24.51 17.01
N PRO A 363 -19.12 24.03 16.59
CA PRO A 363 -20.40 24.53 17.09
C PRO A 363 -20.50 24.49 18.62
N GLY A 364 -21.08 25.54 19.21
CA GLY A 364 -21.23 25.67 20.66
C GLY A 364 -19.98 26.16 21.39
N ASN A 365 -19.20 27.06 20.78
CA ASN A 365 -18.01 27.70 21.39
C ASN A 365 -16.98 26.71 21.92
N LYS A 366 -16.76 25.64 21.16
CA LYS A 366 -15.71 24.65 21.45
C LYS A 366 -14.54 24.81 20.49
N PHE A 367 -13.34 24.53 20.97
CA PHE A 367 -12.10 24.67 20.23
C PHE A 367 -11.26 23.40 20.39
N SER A 368 -10.61 22.94 19.33
CA SER A 368 -9.61 21.86 19.40
C SER A 368 -8.39 22.23 18.57
N ILE A 369 -7.25 21.61 18.87
CA ILE A 369 -6.06 21.71 18.03
C ILE A 369 -6.34 21.09 16.66
N LEU A 370 -5.79 21.69 15.60
CA LEU A 370 -5.78 21.09 14.26
C LEU A 370 -4.70 20.01 14.21
N GLU A 371 -5.02 18.78 13.81
CA GLU A 371 -4.00 17.76 13.54
C GLU A 371 -3.04 18.28 12.46
N GLU A 372 -1.73 18.31 12.75
CA GLU A 372 -0.66 18.58 11.77
C GLU A 372 -0.51 17.43 10.77
#